data_AF-A0A1Y4V0G7-F1
#
_entry.id   AF-A0A1Y4V0G7-F1
#
_cell.length_a   1.000
_cell.length_b   1.000
_cell.length_c   1.000
_cell.angle_alpha   90.00
_cell.angle_beta   90.00
_cell.angle_gamma   90.00
#
_symmetry.space_group_name_H-M   'P 1'
#
loop_
_entity.id
_entity.type
_entity.pdbx_description
1 polymer ?
#
loop_
_entity_poly.entity_id
_entity_poly.type
_entity_poly.pdbx_seq_one_letter_code
_entity_poly.pdbx_strand_id
1 'polypeptide(L)'
;MGKKGENIYKRKDGRWEARYVKGYKPDGEIRYGYCYGKTYREAKDKAIQAKSAVINHLPIRKEIKKKRFSLYCDEWILLKRSCVKESTFIKYFTTIEKYIKPRLGGCYAEAFTETLIEQFSYDLLHEVKLSPKTVKDILTMVRSIVNYMKKKNPSVESVEIVYPKENKKEMRVLSREEQMRFVEYLLNDMDVCKFGILLALMTGLRIGEICALCWSDISLNNQTIHVCRTMQRIKNITDDPTQKRTKVIVGEPKSSKSVRTIPLNDNIAEFCRRWKAEKNKAFVLTGEEKRFMEPRTLQYRLNKYTGDCGLEGVHFHTLRHSFATRCVEAGFEIKSLSEILGHSSPKVTLERYVHSSLELKRENMEKLKAHYIFSPSETAVKS
;
A
#
# COMPACT_ATOMS: atom_id res chain seq x y z
N MET A 1 -18.61 -29.21 23.69
CA MET A 1 -19.42 -27.98 23.55
C MET A 1 -18.79 -26.83 24.33
N GLY A 2 -18.30 -25.81 23.61
CA GLY A 2 -18.22 -24.40 24.01
C GLY A 2 -17.38 -23.97 25.23
N LYS A 3 -16.05 -23.84 25.07
CA LYS A 3 -15.27 -22.83 25.84
C LYS A 3 -15.70 -21.43 25.36
N LYS A 4 -16.77 -20.87 25.93
CA LYS A 4 -17.08 -19.44 25.82
C LYS A 4 -16.34 -18.71 26.94
N GLY A 5 -15.47 -17.78 26.57
CA GLY A 5 -14.60 -17.01 27.48
C GLY A 5 -15.32 -15.99 28.38
N GLU A 6 -16.55 -16.26 28.80
CA GLU A 6 -17.27 -15.43 29.77
C GLU A 6 -17.48 -16.28 31.04
N ASN A 7 -17.03 -15.78 32.21
CA ASN A 7 -17.11 -16.46 33.51
C ASN A 7 -18.57 -16.55 34.04
N ILE A 8 -19.48 -17.11 33.25
CA ILE A 8 -20.93 -17.20 33.51
C ILE A 8 -21.40 -18.62 33.19
N TYR A 9 -22.06 -19.29 34.13
CA TYR A 9 -22.54 -20.66 33.96
C TYR A 9 -23.86 -20.91 34.68
N LYS A 10 -24.59 -21.96 34.24
CA LYS A 10 -25.88 -22.35 34.80
C LYS A 10 -25.69 -23.33 35.95
N ARG A 11 -26.34 -23.08 37.10
CA ARG A 11 -26.26 -23.89 38.31
C ARG A 11 -27.31 -25.01 38.32
N LYS A 12 -27.13 -25.99 39.21
CA LYS A 12 -28.05 -27.13 39.42
C LYS A 12 -29.45 -26.71 39.89
N ASP A 13 -29.57 -25.55 40.55
CA ASP A 13 -30.83 -24.96 41.03
C ASP A 13 -31.56 -24.11 39.97
N GLY A 14 -31.10 -24.14 38.71
CA GLY A 14 -31.74 -23.45 37.58
C GLY A 14 -31.31 -21.99 37.39
N ARG A 15 -30.61 -21.37 38.34
CA ARG A 15 -30.12 -19.97 38.24
C ARG A 15 -28.82 -19.87 37.45
N TRP A 16 -28.56 -18.69 36.87
CA TRP A 16 -27.29 -18.33 36.25
C TRP A 16 -26.37 -17.63 37.26
N GLU A 17 -25.12 -18.09 37.36
CA GLU A 17 -24.07 -17.48 38.16
C GLU A 17 -23.06 -16.79 37.26
N ALA A 18 -22.77 -15.52 37.56
CA ALA A 18 -21.70 -14.76 36.94
C ALA A 18 -20.62 -14.42 37.99
N ARG A 19 -19.37 -14.80 37.70
CA ARG A 19 -18.22 -14.53 38.55
C ARG A 19 -17.48 -13.27 38.08
N TYR A 20 -17.18 -12.37 39.01
CA TYR A 20 -16.41 -11.15 38.75
C TYR A 20 -15.27 -10.99 39.76
N VAL A 21 -14.25 -10.21 39.42
CA VAL A 21 -13.13 -9.89 40.33
C VAL A 21 -13.62 -8.82 41.29
N LYS A 22 -13.69 -9.15 42.59
CA LYS A 22 -14.10 -8.24 43.67
C LYS A 22 -12.91 -7.51 44.30
N GLY A 23 -11.71 -8.06 44.16
CA GLY A 23 -10.45 -7.46 44.62
C GLY A 23 -9.32 -8.48 44.58
N TYR A 24 -8.20 -8.15 45.22
CA TYR A 24 -7.05 -9.04 45.39
C TYR A 24 -6.72 -9.17 46.87
N LYS A 25 -6.22 -10.33 47.27
CA LYS A 25 -5.60 -10.52 48.58
C LYS A 25 -4.19 -9.91 48.59
N PRO A 26 -3.58 -9.67 49.77
CA PRO A 26 -2.22 -9.10 49.88
C PRO A 26 -1.12 -9.93 49.19
N ASP A 27 -1.34 -11.23 49.03
CA ASP A 27 -0.47 -12.19 48.32
C ASP A 27 -0.66 -12.19 46.79
N GLY A 28 -1.58 -11.37 46.26
CA GLY A 28 -1.89 -11.29 44.84
C GLY A 28 -2.96 -12.25 44.34
N GLU A 29 -3.54 -13.10 45.20
CA GLU A 29 -4.63 -13.98 44.79
C GLU A 29 -5.93 -13.22 44.49
N ILE A 30 -6.66 -13.65 43.46
CA ILE A 30 -7.91 -13.02 43.03
C ILE A 30 -9.03 -13.35 44.02
N ARG A 31 -9.63 -12.31 44.62
CA ARG A 31 -10.87 -12.43 45.39
C ARG A 31 -12.06 -12.26 44.46
N TYR A 32 -12.81 -13.33 44.25
CA TYR A 32 -13.99 -13.32 43.40
C TYR A 32 -15.26 -12.90 44.15
N GLY A 33 -16.14 -12.19 43.44
CA GLY A 33 -17.54 -11.97 43.79
C GLY A 33 -18.46 -12.70 42.83
N TYR A 34 -19.70 -12.95 43.27
CA TYR A 34 -20.67 -13.75 42.54
C TYR A 34 -22.00 -12.99 42.44
N CYS A 35 -22.59 -12.99 41.26
CA CYS A 35 -23.92 -12.44 40.99
C CYS A 35 -24.83 -13.53 40.43
N TYR A 36 -26.11 -13.48 40.81
CA TYR A 36 -27.11 -14.48 40.44
C TYR A 36 -28.28 -13.85 39.68
N GLY A 37 -28.73 -14.53 38.61
CA GLY A 37 -29.89 -14.13 37.82
C GLY A 37 -30.74 -15.33 37.41
N LYS A 38 -32.03 -15.10 37.13
CA LYS A 38 -32.92 -16.12 36.54
C LYS A 38 -32.60 -16.35 35.07
N THR A 39 -31.99 -15.36 34.39
CA THR A 39 -31.53 -15.46 33.00
C THR A 39 -30.03 -15.15 32.86
N TYR A 40 -29.42 -15.60 31.75
CA TYR A 40 -28.01 -15.30 31.42
C TYR A 40 -27.73 -13.79 31.40
N ARG A 41 -28.63 -13.03 30.75
CA ARG A 41 -28.50 -11.58 30.58
C ARG A 41 -28.57 -10.87 31.92
N GLU A 42 -29.50 -11.26 32.78
CA GLU A 42 -29.64 -10.70 34.12
C GLU A 42 -28.39 -10.95 34.99
N ALA A 43 -27.82 -12.16 34.96
CA ALA A 43 -26.59 -12.46 35.68
C ALA A 43 -25.39 -11.66 35.13
N LYS A 44 -25.32 -11.48 33.81
CA LYS A 44 -24.29 -10.67 33.13
C LYS A 44 -24.39 -9.19 33.50
N ASP A 45 -25.58 -8.61 33.46
CA ASP A 45 -25.81 -7.20 33.74
C ASP A 45 -25.52 -6.88 35.21
N LYS A 46 -25.94 -7.74 36.15
CA LYS A 46 -25.58 -7.62 37.57
C LYS A 46 -24.08 -7.70 37.81
N ALA A 47 -23.36 -8.58 37.09
CA ALA A 47 -21.90 -8.67 37.18
C ALA A 47 -21.20 -7.44 36.59
N ILE A 48 -21.75 -6.80 35.56
CA ILE A 48 -21.24 -5.55 35.00
C ILE A 48 -21.43 -4.40 36.01
N GLN A 49 -22.61 -4.30 36.60
CA GLN A 49 -22.92 -3.29 37.62
C GLN A 49 -22.06 -3.45 38.89
N ALA A 50 -21.85 -4.70 39.33
CA ALA A 50 -20.98 -4.99 40.46
C ALA A 50 -19.51 -4.65 40.16
N LYS A 51 -19.03 -4.91 38.92
CA LYS A 51 -17.69 -4.47 38.48
C LYS A 51 -17.57 -2.94 38.49
N SER A 52 -18.58 -2.21 38.05
CA SER A 52 -18.55 -0.74 38.08
C SER A 52 -18.61 -0.18 39.50
N ALA A 53 -19.38 -0.79 40.40
CA ALA A 53 -19.47 -0.36 41.80
C ALA A 53 -18.15 -0.55 42.56
N VAL A 54 -17.43 -1.66 42.31
CA VAL A 54 -16.09 -1.90 42.87
C VAL A 54 -15.06 -0.88 42.36
N ILE A 55 -15.23 -0.40 41.12
CA ILE A 55 -14.36 0.64 40.53
C ILE A 55 -14.61 2.02 41.18
N ASN A 56 -15.84 2.30 41.64
CA ASN A 56 -16.25 3.63 42.12
C ASN A 56 -16.02 3.88 43.62
N HIS A 57 -15.82 2.84 44.45
CA HIS A 57 -15.67 2.99 45.92
C HIS A 57 -14.25 2.76 46.46
N LEU A 58 -13.23 2.69 45.61
CA LEU A 58 -11.83 2.62 46.05
C LEU A 58 -11.24 4.04 46.13
N PRO A 59 -10.65 4.43 47.27
CA PRO A 59 -9.99 5.73 47.39
C PRO A 59 -8.86 5.84 46.35
N ILE A 60 -8.75 7.02 45.75
CA ILE A 60 -7.82 7.33 44.66
C ILE A 60 -6.38 7.28 45.19
N ARG A 61 -5.76 6.09 45.12
CA ARG A 61 -4.33 5.99 44.84
C ARG A 61 -4.16 6.15 43.33
N LYS A 62 -3.21 6.98 42.89
CA LYS A 62 -2.77 7.09 41.48
C LYS A 62 -2.16 5.74 41.03
N GLU A 63 -2.97 4.72 40.82
CA GLU A 63 -2.58 3.51 40.10
C GLU A 63 -3.02 3.65 38.65
N ILE A 64 -2.08 3.96 37.77
CA ILE A 64 -2.27 3.88 36.32
C ILE A 64 -2.61 2.42 36.02
N LYS A 65 -3.88 2.13 35.69
CA LYS A 65 -4.28 0.79 35.24
C LYS A 65 -3.41 0.40 34.04
N LYS A 66 -2.48 -0.54 34.24
CA LYS A 66 -1.57 -1.01 33.19
C LYS A 66 -2.37 -1.44 31.97
N LYS A 67 -2.15 -0.75 30.86
CA LYS A 67 -2.89 -0.95 29.62
C LYS A 67 -2.10 -1.86 28.68
N ARG A 68 -2.78 -2.85 28.09
CA ARG A 68 -2.19 -3.76 27.10
C ARG A 68 -1.94 -3.05 25.76
N PHE A 69 -0.93 -3.51 25.02
CA PHE A 69 -0.58 -2.96 23.73
C PHE A 69 -1.71 -3.03 22.70
N SER A 70 -2.52 -4.09 22.73
CA SER A 70 -3.67 -4.23 21.83
C SER A 70 -4.62 -3.03 21.88
N LEU A 71 -4.84 -2.46 23.07
CA LEU A 71 -5.69 -1.30 23.25
C LEU A 71 -5.06 -0.01 22.70
N TYR A 72 -3.74 0.12 22.76
CA TYR A 72 -3.03 1.21 22.08
C TYR A 72 -3.09 1.05 20.56
N CYS A 73 -3.03 -0.17 20.03
CA CYS A 73 -3.25 -0.42 18.60
C CYS A 73 -4.65 0.02 18.17
N ASP A 74 -5.68 -0.31 18.95
CA ASP A 74 -7.09 0.02 18.68
C ASP A 74 -7.34 1.53 18.66
N GLU A 75 -6.80 2.25 19.65
CA GLU A 75 -6.89 3.71 19.67
C GLU A 75 -6.12 4.36 18.52
N TRP A 76 -4.91 3.89 18.26
CA TRP A 76 -4.08 4.43 17.19
C TRP A 76 -4.75 4.26 15.83
N ILE A 77 -5.30 3.06 15.53
CA ILE A 77 -5.94 2.80 14.24
C ILE A 77 -7.23 3.60 14.07
N LEU A 78 -8.00 3.80 15.16
CA LEU A 78 -9.19 4.63 15.16
C LEU A 78 -8.84 6.09 14.80
N LEU A 79 -7.78 6.64 15.39
CA LEU A 79 -7.29 7.99 15.06
C LEU A 79 -6.80 8.10 13.62
N LYS A 80 -6.22 7.03 13.05
CA LYS A 80 -5.77 7.05 11.65
C LYS A 80 -6.94 7.00 10.67
N ARG A 81 -8.11 6.48 11.05
CA ARG A 81 -9.27 6.31 10.16
C ARG A 81 -9.70 7.60 9.47
N SER A 82 -9.67 8.72 10.17
CA SER A 82 -10.05 10.04 9.64
C SER A 82 -8.93 10.74 8.86
N CYS A 83 -7.68 10.29 9.00
CA CYS A 83 -6.50 10.98 8.45
C CYS A 83 -5.90 10.28 7.22
N VAL A 84 -6.35 9.06 6.89
CA VAL A 84 -5.78 8.27 5.80
C VAL A 84 -6.87 7.75 4.86
N LYS A 85 -6.51 7.55 3.59
CA LYS A 85 -7.41 6.93 2.61
C LYS A 85 -7.84 5.53 3.07
N GLU A 86 -9.04 5.11 2.69
CA GLU A 86 -9.63 3.81 3.06
C GLU A 86 -8.67 2.63 2.80
N SER A 87 -7.99 2.61 1.65
CA SER A 87 -7.00 1.58 1.33
C SER A 87 -5.82 1.53 2.31
N THR A 88 -5.37 2.69 2.78
CA THR A 88 -4.28 2.78 3.76
C THR A 88 -4.75 2.31 5.12
N PHE A 89 -5.96 2.70 5.54
CA PHE A 89 -6.59 2.20 6.77
C PHE A 89 -6.71 0.67 6.75
N ILE A 90 -7.21 0.09 5.66
CA ILE A 90 -7.34 -1.36 5.52
C ILE A 90 -5.98 -2.06 5.57
N LYS A 91 -4.93 -1.49 4.96
CA LYS A 91 -3.56 -2.01 5.09
C LYS A 91 -3.12 -2.00 6.55
N TYR A 92 -3.29 -0.87 7.25
CA TYR A 92 -2.90 -0.74 8.66
C TYR A 92 -3.66 -1.72 9.55
N PHE A 93 -4.99 -1.74 9.45
CA PHE A 93 -5.84 -2.66 10.19
C PHE A 93 -5.43 -4.12 9.96
N THR A 94 -5.27 -4.52 8.70
CA THR A 94 -4.86 -5.90 8.37
C THR A 94 -3.48 -6.23 8.94
N THR A 95 -2.52 -5.31 8.88
CA THR A 95 -1.19 -5.50 9.47
C THR A 95 -1.27 -5.65 11.00
N ILE A 96 -2.06 -4.81 11.66
CA ILE A 96 -2.25 -4.83 13.12
C ILE A 96 -2.84 -6.17 13.55
N GLU A 97 -3.96 -6.58 12.96
CA GLU A 97 -4.66 -7.81 13.33
C GLU A 97 -3.87 -9.08 12.98
N LYS A 98 -3.17 -9.09 11.83
CA LYS A 98 -2.50 -10.30 11.34
C LYS A 98 -1.12 -10.52 11.97
N TYR A 99 -0.35 -9.45 12.16
CA TYR A 99 1.07 -9.58 12.52
C TYR A 99 1.38 -9.02 13.91
N ILE A 100 0.84 -7.84 14.26
CA ILE A 100 1.24 -7.11 15.47
C ILE A 100 0.51 -7.65 16.71
N LYS A 101 -0.82 -7.59 16.74
CA LYS A 101 -1.62 -8.00 17.91
C LYS A 101 -1.39 -9.46 18.33
N PRO A 102 -1.27 -10.45 17.43
CA PRO A 102 -1.06 -11.84 17.84
C PRO A 102 0.24 -12.07 18.63
N ARG A 103 1.25 -11.23 18.46
CA ARG A 103 2.56 -11.36 19.11
C ARG A 103 2.77 -10.36 20.25
N LEU A 104 2.43 -9.09 20.00
CA LEU A 104 2.70 -7.99 20.93
C LEU A 104 1.47 -7.53 21.70
N GLY A 105 0.27 -7.88 21.25
CA GLY A 105 -0.98 -7.32 21.79
C GLY A 105 -1.23 -7.61 23.27
N GLY A 106 -0.71 -8.75 23.76
CA GLY A 106 -0.83 -9.16 25.16
C GLY A 106 0.13 -8.43 26.11
N CYS A 107 1.20 -7.82 25.59
CA CYS A 107 2.22 -7.15 26.38
C CYS A 107 1.67 -5.87 27.03
N TYR A 108 2.16 -5.55 28.23
CA TYR A 108 1.95 -4.23 28.85
C TYR A 108 3.01 -3.24 28.35
N ALA A 109 2.72 -1.96 28.51
CA ALA A 109 3.59 -0.89 28.01
C ALA A 109 5.02 -0.96 28.58
N GLU A 110 5.16 -1.38 29.83
CA GLU A 110 6.43 -1.52 30.54
C GLU A 110 7.27 -2.72 30.06
N ALA A 111 6.65 -3.67 29.35
CA ALA A 111 7.34 -4.83 28.79
C ALA A 111 7.96 -4.56 27.40
N PHE A 112 7.77 -3.35 26.86
CA PHE A 112 8.35 -2.98 25.56
C PHE A 112 9.83 -2.65 25.72
N THR A 113 10.66 -3.65 25.51
CA THR A 113 12.13 -3.53 25.46
C THR A 113 12.64 -3.67 24.03
N GLU A 114 13.89 -3.29 23.80
CA GLU A 114 14.57 -3.51 22.52
C GLU A 114 14.60 -5.00 22.16
N THR A 115 14.95 -5.86 23.12
CA THR A 115 14.95 -7.32 22.96
C THR A 115 13.60 -7.87 22.51
N LEU A 116 12.48 -7.35 23.04
CA LEU A 116 11.15 -7.77 22.60
C LEU A 116 10.91 -7.43 21.12
N ILE A 117 11.34 -6.25 20.68
CA ILE A 117 11.18 -5.81 19.29
C ILE A 117 12.11 -6.56 18.34
N GLU A 118 13.33 -6.87 18.78
CA GLU A 118 14.28 -7.70 18.03
C GLU A 118 13.74 -9.12 17.85
N GLN A 119 13.21 -9.75 18.90
CA GLN A 119 12.57 -11.06 18.80
C GLN A 119 11.36 -11.01 17.87
N PHE A 120 10.52 -9.99 17.98
CA PHE A 120 9.40 -9.80 17.07
C PHE A 120 9.84 -9.66 15.60
N SER A 121 10.93 -8.92 15.34
CA SER A 121 11.53 -8.79 14.02
C SER A 121 12.03 -10.14 13.49
N TYR A 122 12.72 -10.91 14.35
CA TYR A 122 13.21 -12.26 14.04
C TYR A 122 12.05 -13.19 13.66
N ASP A 123 10.99 -13.24 14.46
CA ASP A 123 9.82 -14.07 14.18
C ASP A 123 9.18 -13.71 12.82
N LEU A 124 9.09 -12.42 12.49
CA LEU A 124 8.54 -12.00 11.20
C LEU A 124 9.41 -12.43 10.01
N LEU A 125 10.73 -12.42 10.17
CA LEU A 125 11.68 -12.80 9.11
C LEU A 125 11.80 -14.32 8.95
N HIS A 126 11.84 -15.07 10.04
CA HIS A 126 12.23 -16.48 10.02
C HIS A 126 11.05 -17.44 10.22
N GLU A 127 10.13 -17.13 11.14
CA GLU A 127 8.97 -17.97 11.41
C GLU A 127 7.83 -17.70 10.43
N VAL A 128 7.50 -16.41 10.21
CA VAL A 128 6.47 -16.00 9.25
C VAL A 128 7.02 -15.92 7.82
N LYS A 129 8.34 -15.86 7.66
CA LYS A 129 9.04 -15.81 6.37
C LYS A 129 8.64 -14.61 5.50
N LEU A 130 8.47 -13.44 6.12
CA LEU A 130 8.19 -12.19 5.40
C LEU A 130 9.48 -11.60 4.80
N SER A 131 9.34 -10.87 3.70
CA SER A 131 10.48 -10.16 3.11
C SER A 131 10.98 -9.03 4.03
N PRO A 132 12.29 -8.70 4.03
CA PRO A 132 12.85 -7.62 4.85
C PRO A 132 12.11 -6.30 4.73
N LYS A 133 11.69 -5.96 3.50
CA LYS A 133 10.86 -4.78 3.22
C LYS A 133 9.53 -4.81 3.97
N THR A 134 8.84 -5.95 3.95
CA THR A 134 7.55 -6.10 4.64
C THR A 134 7.74 -5.99 6.16
N VAL A 135 8.80 -6.60 6.70
CA VAL A 135 9.13 -6.50 8.12
C VAL A 135 9.43 -5.05 8.51
N LYS A 136 10.23 -4.33 7.72
CA LYS A 136 10.49 -2.90 7.93
C LYS A 136 9.21 -2.05 7.92
N ASP A 137 8.30 -2.29 6.97
CA ASP A 137 6.98 -1.62 6.93
C ASP A 137 6.19 -1.88 8.23
N ILE A 138 6.19 -3.12 8.73
CA ILE A 138 5.52 -3.50 9.98
C ILE A 138 6.18 -2.81 11.17
N LEU A 139 7.51 -2.85 11.28
CA LEU A 139 8.27 -2.22 12.36
C LEU A 139 8.11 -0.69 12.38
N THR A 140 7.98 -0.07 11.20
CA THR A 140 7.68 1.37 11.10
C THR A 140 6.30 1.70 11.69
N MET A 141 5.32 0.81 11.48
CA MET A 141 3.99 0.94 12.09
C MET A 141 4.04 0.70 13.59
N VAL A 142 4.78 -0.32 14.06
CA VAL A 142 5.02 -0.56 15.48
C VAL A 142 5.65 0.66 16.14
N ARG A 143 6.69 1.26 15.52
CA ARG A 143 7.29 2.52 16.00
C ARG A 143 6.25 3.62 16.17
N SER A 144 5.36 3.80 15.20
CA SER A 144 4.31 4.81 15.27
C SER A 144 3.32 4.57 16.41
N ILE A 145 2.98 3.29 16.69
CA ILE A 145 2.09 2.91 17.78
C ILE A 145 2.80 3.05 19.13
N VAL A 146 4.07 2.67 19.24
CA VAL A 146 4.90 2.83 20.45
C VAL A 146 5.06 4.32 20.80
N ASN A 147 5.31 5.18 19.81
CA ASN A 147 5.35 6.63 20.03
C ASN A 147 4.01 7.19 20.54
N TYR A 148 2.89 6.66 20.03
CA TYR A 148 1.56 7.00 20.54
C TYR A 148 1.37 6.54 21.99
N MET A 149 1.78 5.31 22.31
CA MET A 149 1.75 4.74 23.65
C MET A 149 2.57 5.59 24.63
N LYS A 150 3.81 5.95 24.29
CA LYS A 150 4.69 6.81 25.10
C LYS A 150 4.07 8.19 25.36
N LYS A 151 3.43 8.79 24.35
CA LYS A 151 2.69 10.06 24.53
C LYS A 151 1.55 9.95 25.54
N LYS A 152 0.93 8.77 25.66
CA LYS A 152 -0.16 8.49 26.61
C LYS A 152 0.33 7.98 27.97
N ASN A 153 1.53 7.40 28.02
CA ASN A 153 2.17 6.90 29.22
C ASN A 153 3.65 7.30 29.26
N PRO A 154 3.98 8.51 29.75
CA PRO A 154 5.35 9.03 29.72
C PRO A 154 6.37 8.24 30.55
N SER A 155 5.93 7.34 31.44
CA SER A 155 6.83 6.48 32.23
C SER A 155 7.43 5.33 31.42
N VAL A 156 7.00 5.14 30.17
CA VAL A 156 7.54 4.10 29.28
C VAL A 156 8.80 4.61 28.61
N GLU A 157 9.86 3.82 28.70
CA GLU A 157 11.14 4.13 28.08
C GLU A 157 11.04 4.17 26.54
N SER A 158 12.00 4.87 25.93
CA SER A 158 12.10 4.88 24.48
C SER A 158 12.68 3.56 24.01
N VAL A 159 12.07 2.94 22.99
CA VAL A 159 12.61 1.74 22.36
C VAL A 159 13.24 2.14 21.02
N GLU A 160 14.54 1.92 20.88
CA GLU A 160 15.17 2.01 19.57
C GLU A 160 14.80 0.77 18.75
N ILE A 161 14.44 0.97 17.48
CA ILE A 161 14.05 -0.14 16.60
C ILE A 161 15.08 -0.26 15.49
N VAL A 162 15.83 -1.35 15.53
CA VAL A 162 16.72 -1.76 14.45
C VAL A 162 15.91 -2.34 13.30
N TYR A 163 16.17 -1.87 12.08
CA TYR A 163 15.47 -2.34 10.89
C TYR A 163 16.29 -3.36 10.11
N PRO A 164 15.66 -4.39 9.53
CA PRO A 164 16.36 -5.34 8.68
C PRO A 164 16.90 -4.64 7.44
N LYS A 165 18.09 -5.06 7.00
CA LYS A 165 18.70 -4.56 5.76
C LYS A 165 17.84 -5.00 4.56
N GLU A 166 17.52 -4.05 3.70
CA GLU A 166 16.84 -4.32 2.44
C GLU A 166 17.89 -4.55 1.34
N ASN A 167 17.86 -5.71 0.71
CA ASN A 167 18.59 -5.90 -0.54
C ASN A 167 17.82 -5.16 -1.65
N LYS A 168 18.50 -4.23 -2.32
CA LYS A 168 17.95 -3.58 -3.51
C LYS A 168 17.83 -4.64 -4.60
N LYS A 169 16.60 -5.00 -4.96
CA LYS A 169 16.34 -5.81 -6.15
C LYS A 169 16.50 -4.93 -7.38
N GLU A 170 17.25 -5.38 -8.37
CA GLU A 170 17.28 -4.74 -9.67
C GLU A 170 15.87 -4.73 -10.28
N MET A 171 15.52 -3.60 -10.90
CA MET A 171 14.22 -3.47 -11.53
C MET A 171 14.28 -4.06 -12.93
N ARG A 172 13.33 -4.94 -13.22
CA ARG A 172 13.15 -5.48 -14.57
C ARG A 172 12.70 -4.36 -15.52
N VAL A 173 13.42 -4.23 -16.62
CA VAL A 173 13.15 -3.36 -17.77
C VAL A 173 13.24 -4.22 -19.02
N LEU A 174 12.27 -4.13 -19.94
CA LEU A 174 12.31 -4.86 -21.21
C LEU A 174 13.50 -4.38 -22.04
N SER A 175 14.27 -5.29 -22.62
CA SER A 175 15.27 -4.94 -23.65
C SER A 175 14.58 -4.33 -24.88
N ARG A 176 15.35 -3.74 -25.80
CA ARG A 176 14.78 -3.17 -27.03
C ARG A 176 14.15 -4.26 -27.90
N GLU A 177 14.81 -5.42 -27.97
CA GLU A 177 14.36 -6.58 -28.73
C GLU A 177 13.10 -7.20 -28.09
N GLU A 178 13.07 -7.33 -26.77
CA GLU A 178 11.88 -7.80 -26.04
C GLU A 178 10.70 -6.86 -26.21
N GLN A 179 10.93 -5.56 -26.10
CA GLN A 179 9.91 -4.54 -26.31
C GLN A 179 9.37 -4.59 -27.74
N MET A 180 10.24 -4.73 -28.74
CA MET A 180 9.85 -4.82 -30.15
C MET A 180 8.96 -6.03 -30.40
N ARG A 181 9.39 -7.24 -29.97
CA ARG A 181 8.57 -8.47 -30.08
C ARG A 181 7.23 -8.33 -29.39
N PHE A 182 7.22 -7.73 -28.20
CA PHE A 182 5.98 -7.56 -27.45
C PHE A 182 5.03 -6.56 -28.12
N VAL A 183 5.56 -5.44 -28.63
CA VAL A 183 4.75 -4.46 -29.38
C VAL A 183 4.17 -5.10 -30.63
N GLU A 184 4.96 -5.83 -31.40
CA GLU A 184 4.49 -6.56 -32.59
C GLU A 184 3.33 -7.51 -32.25
N TYR A 185 3.47 -8.30 -31.19
CA TYR A 185 2.39 -9.18 -30.70
C TYR A 185 1.13 -8.40 -30.28
N LEU A 186 1.28 -7.24 -29.62
CA LEU A 186 0.14 -6.42 -29.21
C LEU A 186 -0.57 -5.77 -30.41
N LEU A 187 0.17 -5.45 -31.47
CA LEU A 187 -0.36 -4.88 -32.71
C LEU A 187 -1.09 -5.93 -33.56
N ASN A 188 -0.65 -7.19 -33.53
CA ASN A 188 -1.31 -8.28 -34.22
C ASN A 188 -2.65 -8.65 -33.54
N ASP A 189 -3.73 -8.79 -34.31
CA ASP A 189 -5.09 -9.09 -33.83
C ASP A 189 -5.43 -8.31 -32.55
N MET A 190 -5.28 -6.99 -32.62
CA MET A 190 -5.41 -6.12 -31.46
C MET A 190 -6.85 -6.17 -30.92
N ASP A 191 -6.95 -6.31 -29.60
CA ASP A 191 -8.20 -6.18 -28.85
C ASP A 191 -8.08 -5.01 -27.85
N VAL A 192 -9.18 -4.69 -27.17
CA VAL A 192 -9.23 -3.60 -26.18
C VAL A 192 -8.21 -3.79 -25.03
N CYS A 193 -7.90 -5.04 -24.65
CA CYS A 193 -6.90 -5.33 -23.62
C CYS A 193 -5.48 -5.07 -24.13
N LYS A 194 -5.15 -5.55 -25.33
CA LYS A 194 -3.86 -5.32 -25.99
C LYS A 194 -3.62 -3.83 -26.21
N PHE A 195 -4.63 -3.11 -26.70
CA PHE A 195 -4.60 -1.64 -26.81
C PHE A 195 -4.30 -0.98 -25.47
N GLY A 196 -5.00 -1.36 -24.39
CA GLY A 196 -4.76 -0.81 -23.05
C GLY A 196 -3.34 -1.08 -22.51
N ILE A 197 -2.79 -2.27 -22.76
CA ILE A 197 -1.42 -2.62 -22.39
C ILE A 197 -0.40 -1.82 -23.19
N LEU A 198 -0.61 -1.70 -24.50
CA LEU A 198 0.23 -0.88 -25.39
C LEU A 198 0.22 0.59 -24.92
N LEU A 199 -0.96 1.13 -24.64
CA LEU A 199 -1.10 2.49 -24.12
C LEU A 199 -0.32 2.66 -22.81
N ALA A 200 -0.40 1.71 -21.88
CA ALA A 200 0.37 1.76 -20.64
C ALA A 200 1.89 1.70 -20.86
N LEU A 201 2.36 0.90 -21.84
CA LEU A 201 3.77 0.83 -22.24
C LEU A 201 4.26 2.13 -22.90
N MET A 202 3.40 2.85 -23.61
CA MET A 202 3.74 4.09 -24.32
C MET A 202 3.58 5.36 -23.49
N THR A 203 2.87 5.30 -22.36
CA THR A 203 2.57 6.48 -21.52
C THR A 203 3.02 6.34 -20.07
N GLY A 204 3.48 5.15 -19.68
CA GLY A 204 3.91 4.86 -18.32
C GLY A 204 2.78 4.86 -17.29
N LEU A 205 1.52 4.69 -17.68
CA LEU A 205 0.39 4.60 -16.73
C LEU A 205 0.56 3.45 -15.73
N ARG A 206 0.17 3.67 -14.48
CA ARG A 206 0.09 2.59 -13.48
C ARG A 206 -1.13 1.72 -13.77
N ILE A 207 -1.09 0.45 -13.38
CA ILE A 207 -2.19 -0.51 -13.64
C ILE A 207 -3.57 0.00 -13.18
N GLY A 208 -3.64 0.59 -11.98
CA GLY A 208 -4.89 1.15 -11.48
C GLY A 208 -5.35 2.39 -12.23
N GLU A 209 -4.43 3.17 -12.82
CA GLU A 209 -4.75 4.35 -13.62
C GLU A 209 -5.35 3.93 -14.96
N ILE A 210 -4.71 3.00 -15.69
CA ILE A 210 -5.27 2.48 -16.96
C ILE A 210 -6.60 1.75 -16.75
N CYS A 211 -6.78 1.02 -15.65
CA CYS A 211 -8.06 0.38 -15.32
C CYS A 211 -9.18 1.36 -14.98
N ALA A 212 -8.84 2.58 -14.53
CA ALA A 212 -9.81 3.62 -14.18
C ALA A 212 -10.04 4.65 -15.29
N LEU A 213 -9.27 4.57 -16.39
CA LEU A 213 -9.27 5.57 -17.45
C LEU A 213 -10.57 5.49 -18.26
N CYS A 214 -11.22 6.63 -18.43
CA CYS A 214 -12.40 6.78 -19.29
C CYS A 214 -12.05 7.59 -20.55
N TRP A 215 -12.86 7.46 -21.60
CA TRP A 215 -12.66 8.23 -22.84
C TRP A 215 -12.77 9.75 -22.62
N SER A 216 -13.52 10.19 -21.61
CA SER A 216 -13.64 11.58 -21.19
C SER A 216 -12.33 12.17 -20.66
N ASP A 217 -11.39 11.31 -20.28
CA ASP A 217 -10.07 11.71 -19.79
C ASP A 217 -9.07 11.91 -20.94
N ILE A 218 -9.45 11.57 -22.18
CA ILE A 218 -8.59 11.66 -23.36
C ILE A 218 -9.10 12.78 -24.29
N SER A 219 -8.31 13.84 -24.42
CA SER A 219 -8.57 14.91 -25.40
C SER A 219 -7.74 14.67 -26.65
N LEU A 220 -8.39 14.24 -27.74
CA LEU A 220 -7.73 14.09 -29.04
C LEU A 220 -7.40 15.44 -29.69
N ASN A 221 -8.17 16.49 -29.39
CA ASN A 221 -7.91 17.84 -29.90
C ASN A 221 -6.66 18.44 -29.28
N ASN A 222 -6.51 18.29 -27.96
CA ASN A 222 -5.34 18.78 -27.24
C ASN A 222 -4.23 17.73 -27.15
N GLN A 223 -4.40 16.56 -27.80
CA GLN A 223 -3.53 15.38 -27.72
C GLN A 223 -3.04 15.09 -26.30
N THR A 224 -3.95 14.88 -25.35
CA THR A 224 -3.61 14.70 -23.93
C THR A 224 -4.45 13.63 -23.24
N ILE A 225 -3.85 12.96 -22.23
CA ILE A 225 -4.55 12.11 -21.27
C ILE A 225 -4.49 12.76 -19.89
N HIS A 226 -5.64 13.01 -19.28
CA HIS A 226 -5.75 13.51 -17.93
C HIS A 226 -5.91 12.37 -16.91
N VAL A 227 -4.87 12.11 -16.13
CA VAL A 227 -4.86 11.02 -15.15
C VAL A 227 -5.37 11.53 -13.81
N CYS A 228 -6.65 11.31 -13.50
CA CYS A 228 -7.28 11.83 -12.28
C CYS A 228 -7.91 10.75 -11.38
N ARG A 229 -7.87 9.47 -11.79
CA ARG A 229 -8.49 8.35 -11.06
C ARG A 229 -7.57 7.14 -10.98
N THR A 230 -7.80 6.30 -9.98
CA THR A 230 -7.15 4.99 -9.87
C THR A 230 -8.11 3.95 -9.32
N MET A 231 -8.03 2.74 -9.87
CA MET A 231 -8.81 1.59 -9.47
C MET A 231 -7.98 0.64 -8.62
N GLN A 232 -8.56 0.19 -7.51
CA GLN A 232 -7.96 -0.84 -6.66
C GLN A 232 -9.03 -1.72 -6.02
N ARG A 233 -8.70 -2.99 -5.78
CA ARG A 233 -9.51 -3.90 -4.97
C ARG A 233 -8.99 -3.89 -3.53
N ILE A 234 -9.88 -3.65 -2.58
CA ILE A 234 -9.57 -3.55 -1.15
C ILE A 234 -10.41 -4.57 -0.36
N LYS A 235 -9.93 -4.96 0.83
CA LYS A 235 -10.70 -5.81 1.75
C LYS A 235 -11.94 -5.05 2.24
N ASN A 236 -13.09 -5.71 2.27
CA ASN A 236 -14.28 -5.16 2.88
C ASN A 236 -14.25 -5.50 4.38
N ILE A 237 -14.21 -4.50 5.25
CA ILE A 237 -14.24 -4.68 6.71
C ILE A 237 -15.71 -4.56 7.12
N THR A 238 -16.40 -5.70 7.15
CA THR A 238 -17.80 -5.83 7.54
C THR A 238 -17.99 -7.14 8.29
N ASP A 239 -18.84 -7.13 9.31
CA ASP A 239 -19.25 -8.32 10.07
C ASP A 239 -20.43 -9.04 9.40
N ASP A 240 -20.99 -8.47 8.32
CA ASP A 240 -22.07 -9.06 7.54
C ASP A 240 -21.54 -10.18 6.63
N PRO A 241 -21.90 -11.46 6.89
CA PRO A 241 -21.43 -12.59 6.12
C PRO A 241 -22.01 -12.64 4.69
N THR A 242 -23.07 -11.87 4.40
CA THR A 242 -23.69 -11.82 3.08
C THR A 242 -22.90 -10.94 2.10
N GLN A 243 -22.03 -10.06 2.61
CA GLN A 243 -21.23 -9.16 1.80
C GLN A 243 -19.93 -9.81 1.31
N LYS A 244 -19.52 -9.44 0.09
CA LYS A 244 -18.24 -9.86 -0.48
C LYS A 244 -17.08 -9.39 0.42
N ARG A 245 -16.11 -10.29 0.67
CA ARG A 245 -14.88 -10.03 1.47
C ARG A 245 -13.96 -8.95 0.88
N THR A 246 -14.14 -8.59 -0.39
CA THR A 246 -13.38 -7.53 -1.06
C THR A 246 -14.30 -6.72 -1.96
N LYS A 247 -13.97 -5.45 -2.14
CA LYS A 247 -14.68 -4.51 -3.02
C LYS A 247 -13.71 -3.76 -3.91
N VAL A 248 -14.17 -3.37 -5.10
CA VAL A 248 -13.42 -2.47 -6.00
C VAL A 248 -13.79 -1.04 -5.63
N ILE A 249 -12.78 -0.18 -5.55
CA ILE A 249 -12.95 1.26 -5.40
C ILE A 249 -12.25 1.97 -6.55
N VAL A 250 -12.93 2.98 -7.09
CA VAL A 250 -12.35 3.94 -8.03
C VAL A 250 -12.35 5.28 -7.31
N GLY A 251 -11.17 5.82 -7.07
CA GLY A 251 -11.03 7.08 -6.35
C GLY A 251 -9.84 7.89 -6.87
N GLU A 252 -9.64 9.06 -6.28
CA GLU A 252 -8.54 9.92 -6.65
C GLU A 252 -7.17 9.29 -6.31
N PRO A 253 -6.14 9.54 -7.15
CA PRO A 253 -4.77 9.15 -6.88
C PRO A 253 -4.29 9.53 -5.48
N LYS A 254 -3.34 8.75 -4.93
CA LYS A 254 -2.92 8.86 -3.52
C LYS A 254 -2.42 10.25 -3.10
N SER A 255 -1.91 11.05 -4.03
CA SER A 255 -1.43 12.42 -3.81
C SER A 255 -1.99 13.33 -4.92
N SER A 256 -2.22 14.61 -4.61
CA SER A 256 -2.55 15.64 -5.60
C SER A 256 -1.54 15.66 -6.75
N LYS A 257 -0.24 15.46 -6.47
CA LYS A 257 0.82 15.35 -7.49
C LYS A 257 0.70 14.15 -8.42
N SER A 258 -0.16 13.19 -8.10
CA SER A 258 -0.43 12.05 -8.99
C SER A 258 -1.53 12.36 -10.01
N VAL A 259 -2.30 13.44 -9.80
CA VAL A 259 -3.17 14.03 -10.83
C VAL A 259 -2.28 14.80 -11.80
N ARG A 260 -2.35 14.45 -13.08
CA ARG A 260 -1.43 14.97 -14.10
C ARG A 260 -1.99 14.83 -15.50
N THR A 261 -1.40 15.57 -16.43
CA THR A 261 -1.71 15.46 -17.85
C THR A 261 -0.49 14.88 -18.57
N ILE A 262 -0.73 13.85 -19.39
CA ILE A 262 0.28 13.21 -20.23
C ILE A 262 0.05 13.66 -21.67
N PRO A 263 0.98 14.41 -22.29
CA PRO A 263 0.92 14.70 -23.72
C PRO A 263 1.02 13.41 -24.54
N LEU A 264 0.24 13.32 -25.59
CA LEU A 264 0.29 12.27 -26.59
C LEU A 264 1.10 12.75 -27.78
N ASN A 265 1.85 11.85 -28.39
CA ASN A 265 2.34 12.07 -29.76
C ASN A 265 1.27 11.60 -30.76
N ASP A 266 1.48 11.95 -32.03
CA ASP A 266 0.52 11.64 -33.10
C ASP A 266 0.22 10.14 -33.21
N ASN A 267 1.23 9.29 -33.03
CA ASN A 267 1.06 7.83 -33.06
C ASN A 267 0.09 7.34 -31.97
N ILE A 268 0.25 7.80 -30.73
CA ILE A 268 -0.66 7.42 -29.62
C ILE A 268 -2.06 8.00 -29.86
N ALA A 269 -2.13 9.26 -30.30
CA ALA A 269 -3.40 9.92 -30.58
C ALA A 269 -4.20 9.18 -31.67
N GLU A 270 -3.53 8.66 -32.70
CA GLU A 270 -4.16 7.88 -33.77
C GLU A 270 -4.68 6.53 -33.27
N PHE A 271 -3.92 5.81 -32.43
CA PHE A 271 -4.44 4.60 -31.78
C PHE A 271 -5.66 4.92 -30.91
N CYS A 272 -5.62 6.00 -30.12
CA CYS A 272 -6.77 6.42 -29.32
C CYS A 272 -7.98 6.78 -30.21
N ARG A 273 -7.77 7.39 -31.37
CA ARG A 273 -8.84 7.71 -32.32
C ARG A 273 -9.50 6.45 -32.89
N ARG A 274 -8.70 5.47 -33.31
CA ARG A 274 -9.18 4.20 -33.88
C ARG A 274 -10.00 3.37 -32.88
N TRP A 275 -9.66 3.42 -31.60
CA TRP A 275 -10.28 2.62 -30.54
C TRP A 275 -11.34 3.36 -29.72
N LYS A 276 -11.62 4.62 -30.06
CA LYS A 276 -12.53 5.48 -29.31
C LYS A 276 -13.91 4.84 -29.23
N ALA A 277 -14.42 4.65 -28.01
CA ALA A 277 -15.80 4.20 -27.82
C ALA A 277 -16.79 5.32 -28.14
N GLU A 278 -18.02 4.95 -28.52
CA GLU A 278 -19.11 5.90 -28.77
C GLU A 278 -19.43 6.76 -27.55
N LYS A 279 -19.39 6.15 -26.35
CA LYS A 279 -19.73 6.81 -25.09
C LYS A 279 -18.50 7.40 -24.43
N ASN A 280 -18.52 8.72 -24.22
CA ASN A 280 -17.38 9.42 -23.63
C ASN A 280 -17.08 8.98 -22.19
N LYS A 281 -18.08 8.59 -21.39
CA LYS A 281 -17.85 8.13 -20.01
C LYS A 281 -17.44 6.65 -19.93
N ALA A 282 -17.34 5.95 -21.06
CA ALA A 282 -16.96 4.55 -21.07
C ALA A 282 -15.51 4.35 -20.64
N PHE A 283 -15.26 3.25 -19.94
CA PHE A 283 -13.90 2.83 -19.61
C PHE A 283 -13.14 2.45 -20.89
N VAL A 284 -11.89 2.89 -20.99
CA VAL A 284 -11.02 2.61 -22.15
C VAL A 284 -10.85 1.11 -22.36
N LEU A 285 -10.79 0.33 -21.27
CA LEU A 285 -10.54 -1.11 -21.32
C LEU A 285 -11.78 -1.99 -21.59
N THR A 286 -12.96 -1.40 -21.75
CA THR A 286 -14.20 -2.17 -21.98
C THR A 286 -15.10 -1.55 -23.04
N GLY A 287 -14.99 -0.25 -23.32
CA GLY A 287 -15.92 0.47 -24.19
C GLY A 287 -17.31 0.69 -23.55
N GLU A 288 -17.48 0.37 -22.27
CA GLU A 288 -18.75 0.45 -21.55
C GLU A 288 -18.64 1.37 -20.31
N GLU A 289 -19.72 2.08 -19.95
CA GLU A 289 -19.73 2.98 -18.79
C GLU A 289 -19.86 2.24 -17.44
N LYS A 290 -20.54 1.09 -17.43
CA LYS A 290 -20.88 0.36 -16.18
C LYS A 290 -20.03 -0.89 -15.96
N ARG A 291 -19.18 -1.25 -16.92
CA ARG A 291 -18.32 -2.43 -16.88
C ARG A 291 -16.88 -1.98 -16.96
N PHE A 292 -16.06 -2.46 -16.04
CA PHE A 292 -14.65 -2.12 -15.96
C PHE A 292 -13.77 -3.37 -15.98
N MET A 293 -12.51 -3.19 -16.38
CA MET A 293 -11.49 -4.22 -16.26
C MET A 293 -10.70 -4.01 -14.95
N GLU A 294 -10.69 -5.03 -14.10
CA GLU A 294 -9.96 -4.94 -12.83
C GLU A 294 -8.45 -5.13 -13.01
N PRO A 295 -7.61 -4.50 -12.15
CA PRO A 295 -6.16 -4.67 -12.20
C PRO A 295 -5.67 -6.12 -12.19
N ARG A 296 -6.32 -7.00 -11.40
CA ARG A 296 -5.92 -8.43 -11.37
C ARG A 296 -6.19 -9.12 -12.70
N THR A 297 -7.31 -8.82 -13.33
CA THR A 297 -7.69 -9.37 -14.64
C THR A 297 -6.73 -8.90 -15.72
N LEU A 298 -6.42 -7.59 -15.72
CA LEU A 298 -5.48 -7.02 -16.69
C LEU A 298 -4.05 -7.55 -16.49
N GLN A 299 -3.59 -7.72 -15.24
CA GLN A 299 -2.29 -8.35 -14.95
C GLN A 299 -2.25 -9.82 -15.42
N TYR A 300 -3.34 -10.57 -15.28
CA TYR A 300 -3.43 -11.93 -15.80
C TYR A 300 -3.33 -11.96 -17.34
N ARG A 301 -4.02 -11.04 -18.02
CA ARG A 301 -3.92 -10.89 -19.49
C ARG A 301 -2.51 -10.53 -19.93
N LEU A 302 -1.87 -9.58 -19.24
CA LEU A 302 -0.46 -9.24 -19.47
C LEU A 302 0.44 -10.47 -19.36
N ASN A 303 0.34 -11.23 -18.26
CA ASN A 303 1.15 -12.44 -18.07
C ASN A 303 0.95 -13.47 -19.20
N LYS A 304 -0.28 -13.63 -19.69
CA LYS A 304 -0.56 -14.50 -20.83
C LYS A 304 0.18 -14.01 -22.08
N TYR A 305 -0.03 -12.75 -22.45
CA TYR A 305 0.58 -12.17 -23.66
C TYR A 305 2.10 -12.18 -23.60
N THR A 306 2.69 -11.89 -22.44
CA THR A 306 4.15 -11.93 -22.28
C THR A 306 4.67 -13.36 -22.33
N GLY A 307 3.93 -14.32 -21.79
CA GLY A 307 4.25 -15.76 -21.91
C GLY A 307 4.27 -16.23 -23.36
N ASP A 308 3.28 -15.81 -24.16
CA ASP A 308 3.21 -16.11 -25.59
C ASP A 308 4.40 -15.51 -26.38
N CYS A 309 5.01 -14.44 -25.86
CA CYS A 309 6.23 -13.82 -26.41
C CYS A 309 7.55 -14.37 -25.82
N GLY A 310 7.49 -15.36 -24.93
CA GLY A 310 8.67 -15.88 -24.21
C GLY A 310 9.30 -14.89 -23.24
N LEU A 311 8.50 -13.98 -22.66
CA LEU A 311 8.96 -12.95 -21.73
C LEU A 311 8.58 -13.29 -20.29
N GLU A 312 9.58 -13.32 -19.41
CA GLU A 312 9.40 -13.61 -17.99
C GLU A 312 9.56 -12.37 -17.10
N GLY A 313 8.92 -12.41 -15.92
CA GLY A 313 9.04 -11.36 -14.91
C GLY A 313 8.42 -10.01 -15.30
N VAL A 314 7.49 -10.01 -16.27
CA VAL A 314 6.85 -8.80 -16.76
C VAL A 314 5.57 -8.49 -15.98
N HIS A 315 5.56 -7.32 -15.35
CA HIS A 315 4.38 -6.77 -14.67
C HIS A 315 4.08 -5.36 -15.19
N PHE A 316 2.95 -4.78 -14.81
CA PHE A 316 2.65 -3.39 -15.19
C PHE A 316 3.71 -2.38 -14.72
N HIS A 317 4.35 -2.65 -13.59
CA HIS A 317 5.49 -1.84 -13.17
C HIS A 317 6.68 -1.99 -14.11
N THR A 318 6.95 -3.18 -14.66
CA THR A 318 7.97 -3.42 -15.70
C THR A 318 7.69 -2.59 -16.95
N LEU A 319 6.43 -2.53 -17.42
CA LEU A 319 6.06 -1.70 -18.58
C LEU A 319 6.36 -0.22 -18.32
N ARG A 320 5.96 0.27 -17.15
CA ARG A 320 6.22 1.65 -16.74
C ARG A 320 7.71 1.94 -16.53
N HIS A 321 8.47 0.98 -16.02
CA HIS A 321 9.93 1.09 -15.91
C HIS A 321 10.56 1.16 -17.29
N SER A 322 10.09 0.34 -18.23
CA SER A 322 10.56 0.33 -19.61
C SER A 322 10.26 1.66 -20.31
N PHE A 323 9.03 2.19 -20.19
CA PHE A 323 8.69 3.53 -20.67
C PHE A 323 9.68 4.58 -20.15
N ALA A 324 9.90 4.62 -18.84
CA ALA A 324 10.78 5.61 -18.21
C ALA A 324 12.23 5.48 -18.69
N THR A 325 12.76 4.26 -18.80
CA THR A 325 14.11 4.01 -19.34
C THR A 325 14.21 4.48 -20.79
N ARG A 326 13.22 4.18 -21.65
CA ARG A 326 13.21 4.64 -23.04
C ARG A 326 13.16 6.16 -23.15
N CYS A 327 12.41 6.84 -22.28
CA CYS A 327 12.41 8.31 -22.22
C CYS A 327 13.79 8.87 -21.83
N VAL A 328 14.47 8.28 -20.84
CA VAL A 328 15.81 8.71 -20.43
C VAL A 328 16.82 8.49 -21.56
N GLU A 329 16.77 7.34 -22.22
CA GLU A 329 17.62 7.05 -23.39
C GLU A 329 17.33 7.98 -24.57
N ALA A 330 16.09 8.42 -24.75
CA ALA A 330 15.71 9.43 -25.74
C ALA A 330 16.07 10.87 -25.31
N GLY A 331 16.73 11.05 -24.16
CA GLY A 331 17.22 12.35 -23.70
C GLY A 331 16.17 13.23 -23.01
N PHE A 332 15.09 12.67 -22.48
CA PHE A 332 14.08 13.45 -21.76
C PHE A 332 14.68 14.14 -20.53
N GLU A 333 14.29 15.39 -20.31
CA GLU A 333 14.59 16.08 -19.06
C GLU A 333 13.94 15.33 -17.88
N ILE A 334 14.73 15.03 -16.85
CA ILE A 334 14.32 14.17 -15.73
C ILE A 334 13.13 14.76 -14.95
N LYS A 335 13.05 16.09 -14.82
CA LYS A 335 11.94 16.76 -14.16
C LYS A 335 10.64 16.57 -14.94
N SER A 336 10.65 16.88 -16.24
CA SER A 336 9.53 16.63 -17.15
C SER A 336 9.07 15.16 -17.13
N LEU A 337 10.00 14.20 -17.19
CA LEU A 337 9.67 12.78 -17.06
C LEU A 337 9.05 12.43 -15.70
N SER A 338 9.55 13.04 -14.61
CA SER A 338 9.00 12.85 -13.26
C SER A 338 7.54 13.31 -13.15
N GLU A 339 7.22 14.43 -13.81
CA GLU A 339 5.87 15.00 -13.87
C GLU A 339 4.93 14.14 -14.72
N ILE A 340 5.37 13.68 -15.91
CA ILE A 340 4.62 12.73 -16.75
C ILE A 340 4.32 11.42 -16.01
N LEU A 341 5.29 10.93 -15.24
CA LEU A 341 5.11 9.74 -14.42
C LEU A 341 4.25 10.03 -13.17
N GLY A 342 4.14 11.27 -12.70
CA GLY A 342 3.47 11.61 -11.45
C GLY A 342 4.20 11.03 -10.24
N HIS A 343 5.52 11.24 -10.18
CA HIS A 343 6.33 10.98 -8.98
C HIS A 343 6.27 12.18 -8.04
N SER A 344 6.23 11.94 -6.73
CA SER A 344 6.20 13.01 -5.72
C SER A 344 7.52 13.79 -5.63
N SER A 345 8.62 13.20 -6.13
CA SER A 345 9.96 13.78 -6.19
C SER A 345 10.73 13.25 -7.42
N PRO A 346 11.49 14.12 -8.12
CA PRO A 346 12.41 13.72 -9.19
C PRO A 346 13.48 12.71 -8.75
N LYS A 347 13.84 12.71 -7.45
CA LYS A 347 14.77 11.73 -6.88
C LYS A 347 14.34 10.29 -7.14
N VAL A 348 13.04 10.02 -7.14
CA VAL A 348 12.48 8.70 -7.47
C VAL A 348 12.78 8.30 -8.91
N THR A 349 12.77 9.26 -9.85
CA THR A 349 13.12 9.02 -11.26
C THR A 349 14.63 8.82 -11.39
N LEU A 350 15.43 9.67 -10.74
CA LEU A 350 16.90 9.59 -10.73
C LEU A 350 17.40 8.25 -10.22
N GLU A 351 17.00 7.85 -9.01
CA GLU A 351 17.44 6.61 -8.37
C GLU A 351 17.03 5.34 -9.12
N ARG A 352 16.02 5.44 -10.00
CA ARG A 352 15.44 4.27 -10.68
C ARG A 352 15.89 4.10 -12.12
N TYR A 353 16.15 5.18 -12.84
CA TYR A 353 16.34 5.12 -14.29
C TYR A 353 17.61 5.82 -14.76
N VAL A 354 18.27 6.60 -13.90
CA VAL A 354 19.48 7.31 -14.28
C VAL A 354 20.67 6.39 -14.01
N HIS A 355 20.83 5.44 -14.91
CA HIS A 355 22.11 4.82 -15.20
C HIS A 355 22.54 5.34 -16.56
N SER A 356 23.21 6.49 -16.58
CA SER A 356 23.72 7.05 -17.82
C SER A 356 24.77 6.10 -18.40
N SER A 357 24.49 5.49 -19.56
CA SER A 357 25.50 4.79 -20.34
C SER A 357 26.62 5.77 -20.71
N LEU A 358 27.82 5.25 -20.97
CA LEU A 358 28.94 6.09 -21.41
C LEU A 358 28.59 6.82 -22.73
N GLU A 359 27.79 6.19 -23.59
CA GLU A 359 27.27 6.77 -24.83
C GLU A 359 26.37 7.99 -24.56
N LEU A 360 25.38 7.87 -23.67
CA LEU A 360 24.52 9.00 -23.31
C LEU A 360 25.32 10.14 -22.65
N LYS A 361 26.36 9.80 -21.88
CA LYS A 361 27.30 10.82 -21.35
C LYS A 361 28.05 11.51 -22.50
N ARG A 362 28.58 10.76 -23.47
CA ARG A 362 29.26 11.31 -24.65
C ARG A 362 28.34 12.21 -25.47
N GLU A 363 27.13 11.76 -25.79
CA GLU A 363 26.14 12.57 -26.52
C GLU A 363 25.79 13.87 -25.79
N ASN A 364 25.63 13.82 -24.46
CA ASN A 364 25.38 15.03 -23.69
C ASN A 364 26.60 15.97 -23.65
N MET A 365 27.83 15.43 -23.64
CA MET A 365 29.05 16.24 -23.77
C MET A 365 29.17 16.86 -25.16
N GLU A 366 28.79 16.14 -26.23
CA GLU A 366 28.79 16.64 -27.59
C GLU A 366 27.82 17.83 -27.78
N LYS A 367 26.69 17.87 -27.04
CA LYS A 367 25.79 19.04 -27.02
C LYS A 367 26.48 20.33 -26.56
N LEU A 368 27.58 20.24 -25.79
CA LEU A 368 28.36 21.41 -25.39
C LEU A 368 29.22 21.97 -26.53
N LYS A 369 29.50 21.21 -27.61
CA LYS A 369 30.29 21.73 -28.75
C LYS A 369 29.65 22.97 -29.38
N ALA A 370 28.32 23.07 -29.40
CA ALA A 370 27.62 24.25 -29.90
C ALA A 370 27.87 25.53 -29.08
N HIS A 371 28.37 25.40 -27.84
CA HIS A 371 28.68 26.53 -26.96
C HIS A 371 30.17 26.89 -26.93
N TYR A 372 31.04 26.03 -27.46
CA TYR A 372 32.46 26.33 -27.62
C TYR A 372 32.74 26.57 -29.10
N ILE A 373 32.70 27.84 -29.53
CA ILE A 373 33.28 28.23 -30.83
C ILE A 373 34.79 28.12 -30.68
N PHE A 374 35.33 26.91 -30.83
CA PHE A 374 36.70 26.75 -31.28
C PHE A 374 36.64 26.78 -32.80
N SER A 375 36.75 27.98 -33.37
CA SER A 375 37.27 28.07 -34.72
C SER A 375 38.70 27.55 -34.61
N PRO A 376 39.09 26.45 -35.28
CA PRO A 376 40.49 26.16 -35.43
C PRO A 376 41.01 27.35 -36.24
N SER A 377 41.70 28.28 -35.59
CA SER A 377 42.52 29.24 -36.31
C SER A 377 43.50 28.39 -37.11
N GLU A 378 43.45 28.51 -38.43
CA GLU A 378 44.51 28.08 -39.33
C GLU A 378 45.81 28.79 -38.95
N THR A 379 46.47 28.33 -37.90
CA THR A 379 47.82 28.76 -37.58
C THR A 379 48.59 27.59 -36.99
N ALA A 380 49.57 27.17 -37.80
CA ALA A 380 50.81 26.49 -37.43
C ALA A 380 50.93 25.02 -37.85
N VAL A 381 51.13 24.79 -39.15
CA VAL A 381 52.25 23.95 -39.62
C VAL A 381 52.92 24.65 -40.81
N LYS A 382 53.82 25.57 -40.51
CA LYS A 382 54.98 25.91 -41.36
C LYS A 382 56.13 26.32 -40.44
N SER A 383 56.91 25.32 -40.04
CA SER A 383 58.37 25.33 -39.95
C SER A 383 58.81 24.01 -39.31
#